data_AF-A0A7C1D1R2-F1
#
_entry.id   AF-A0A7C1D1R2-F1
#
_cell.length_a   1.000
_cell.length_b   1.000
_cell.length_c   1.000
_cell.angle_alpha   90.00
_cell.angle_beta   90.00
_cell.angle_gamma   90.00
#
_symmetry.space_group_name_H-M   'P 1'
#
loop_
_entity.id
_entity.type
_entity.pdbx_description
1 polymer ?
#
loop_
_entity_poly.entity_id
_entity_poly.type
_entity_poly.pdbx_seq_one_letter_code
_entity_poly.pdbx_strand_id
1 'polypeptide(L)'
;LLFPGAIGLMLAGILAANMSTLDAGSVTNSALFIRNLYQPFLPEKSEMHYINVGRIVIAVTLLGGIGTAVFVGNLLDLFKYFISIPAIFGAPIWLAFVWRRLTRWAVIIQVVICFTIYAIIPNLFQTLDWARYNESFLLETTPKTVTVTTSALQEDVEAGRADKIGTSIEKEHIIAPAGVFFEHVARDNPEDPSSRKVGIGRFHAEIWVLSWLSIDFSNFTKAQLVTTRFLFDALFPFLLLFVISFLTKPVYKEDLDRFYGKLRTPVQPTPELEEKALEDAYQHPEKFEKDKLFPGTQWEIMKPSMQDLYGFGGSWLLVFFILFLLWVMVNIK
;
A
#
# COMPACT_ATOMS: atom_id res chain seq x y z
N LEU A 1 18.06 28.66 8.79
CA LEU A 1 16.62 28.92 8.47
C LEU A 1 16.60 29.92 7.32
N LEU A 2 15.86 29.62 6.25
CA LEU A 2 15.86 30.39 4.99
C LEU A 2 15.53 31.89 5.21
N PHE A 3 16.02 32.79 4.34
CA PHE A 3 15.64 34.20 4.39
C PHE A 3 14.15 34.39 4.05
N PRO A 4 13.48 35.47 4.49
CA PRO A 4 12.02 35.62 4.38
C PRO A 4 11.45 35.39 2.97
N GLY A 5 12.13 35.89 1.93
CA GLY A 5 11.74 35.67 0.53
C GLY A 5 11.82 34.20 0.08
N ALA A 6 12.85 33.46 0.53
CA ALA A 6 12.98 32.04 0.26
C ALA A 6 11.94 31.19 1.02
N ILE A 7 11.54 31.61 2.23
CA ILE A 7 10.43 30.96 2.96
C ILE A 7 9.13 31.12 2.15
N GLY A 8 8.85 32.32 1.65
CA GLY A 8 7.67 32.58 0.80
C GLY A 8 7.66 31.73 -0.47
N LEU A 9 8.80 31.65 -1.16
CA LEU A 9 8.96 30.83 -2.36
C LEU A 9 8.78 29.33 -2.06
N MET A 10 9.34 28.83 -0.95
CA MET A 10 9.18 27.45 -0.51
C MET A 10 7.73 27.10 -0.23
N LEU A 11 7.00 27.96 0.51
CA LEU A 11 5.58 27.75 0.80
C LEU A 11 4.73 27.76 -0.47
N ALA A 12 4.96 28.73 -1.37
CA ALA A 12 4.27 28.77 -2.65
C ALA A 12 4.54 27.51 -3.49
N GLY A 13 5.79 27.03 -3.52
CA GLY A 13 6.17 25.80 -4.22
C GLY A 13 5.49 24.55 -3.66
N ILE A 14 5.47 24.39 -2.33
CA ILE A 14 4.79 23.26 -1.67
C ILE A 14 3.29 23.28 -1.96
N LEU A 15 2.65 24.45 -1.88
CA LEU A 15 1.22 24.60 -2.17
C LEU A 15 0.92 24.30 -3.65
N ALA A 16 1.72 24.84 -4.57
CA ALA A 16 1.56 24.60 -6.00
C ALA A 16 1.73 23.12 -6.37
N ALA A 17 2.72 22.43 -5.77
CA ALA A 17 2.95 21.00 -5.99
C ALA A 17 1.76 20.15 -5.50
N ASN A 18 1.22 20.47 -4.31
CA ASN A 18 0.06 19.77 -3.75
C ASN A 18 -1.20 20.03 -4.59
N MET A 19 -1.44 21.28 -5.00
CA MET A 19 -2.58 21.64 -5.86
C MET A 19 -2.52 20.95 -7.22
N SER A 20 -1.34 20.87 -7.84
CA SER A 20 -1.14 20.16 -9.12
C SER A 20 -1.48 18.67 -9.00
N THR A 21 -1.06 18.02 -7.91
CA THR A 21 -1.36 16.60 -7.66
C THR A 21 -2.86 16.37 -7.46
N LEU A 22 -3.54 17.23 -6.70
CA LEU A 22 -4.98 17.14 -6.46
C LEU A 22 -5.81 17.40 -7.71
N ASP A 23 -5.39 18.35 -8.55
CA ASP A 23 -6.05 18.67 -9.83
C ASP A 23 -5.98 17.47 -10.78
N ALA A 24 -4.76 16.97 -11.04
CA ALA A 24 -4.55 15.80 -11.89
C ALA A 24 -5.33 14.58 -11.39
N GLY A 25 -5.27 14.30 -10.07
CA GLY A 25 -6.00 13.20 -9.45
C GLY A 25 -7.52 13.33 -9.59
N SER A 26 -8.07 14.53 -9.43
CA SER A 26 -9.51 14.78 -9.53
C SER A 26 -10.04 14.58 -10.96
N VAL A 27 -9.30 15.07 -11.95
CA VAL A 27 -9.64 14.88 -13.37
C VAL A 27 -9.56 13.41 -13.75
N THR A 28 -8.50 12.70 -13.33
CA THR A 28 -8.36 11.26 -13.58
C THR A 28 -9.49 10.45 -12.94
N ASN A 29 -9.80 10.70 -11.67
CA ASN A 29 -10.88 9.99 -10.97
C ASN A 29 -12.24 10.23 -11.62
N SER A 30 -12.50 11.46 -12.06
CA SER A 30 -13.71 11.81 -12.79
C SER A 30 -13.81 11.08 -14.14
N ALA A 31 -12.72 11.07 -14.92
CA ALA A 31 -12.68 10.35 -16.19
C ALA A 31 -12.88 8.84 -16.00
N LEU A 32 -12.28 8.24 -14.95
CA LEU A 32 -12.46 6.84 -14.60
C LEU A 32 -13.91 6.54 -14.19
N PHE A 33 -14.53 7.41 -13.38
CA PHE A 33 -15.94 7.28 -13.02
C PHE A 33 -16.84 7.30 -14.26
N ILE A 34 -16.60 8.26 -15.17
CA ILE A 34 -17.40 8.36 -16.39
C ILE A 34 -17.24 7.10 -17.25
N ARG A 35 -16.01 6.67 -17.53
CA ARG A 35 -15.73 5.56 -18.44
C ARG A 35 -16.10 4.19 -17.88
N ASN A 36 -15.89 3.97 -16.58
CA ASN A 36 -16.03 2.63 -15.97
C ASN A 36 -17.35 2.42 -15.23
N LEU A 37 -18.01 3.50 -14.78
CA LEU A 37 -19.28 3.42 -14.06
C LEU A 37 -20.39 4.07 -14.87
N TYR A 38 -20.30 5.37 -15.15
CA TYR A 38 -21.43 6.13 -15.70
C TYR A 38 -21.84 5.70 -17.11
N GLN A 39 -20.89 5.62 -18.05
CA GLN A 39 -21.13 5.30 -19.45
C GLN A 39 -21.62 3.85 -19.66
N PRO A 40 -21.07 2.82 -18.96
CA PRO A 40 -21.61 1.47 -19.03
C PRO A 40 -23.06 1.32 -18.51
N PHE A 41 -23.45 2.09 -17.49
CA PHE A 41 -24.83 2.06 -16.96
C PHE A 41 -25.81 2.92 -17.78
N LEU A 42 -25.36 4.05 -18.31
CA LEU A 42 -26.16 4.97 -19.13
C LEU A 42 -25.42 5.31 -20.44
N PRO A 43 -25.51 4.41 -21.44
CA PRO A 43 -24.86 4.63 -22.73
C PRO A 43 -25.54 5.73 -23.55
N GLU A 44 -24.87 6.16 -24.62
CA GLU A 44 -25.39 7.05 -25.68
C GLU A 44 -25.79 8.47 -25.23
N LYS A 45 -24.97 9.11 -24.39
CA LYS A 45 -25.09 10.55 -24.11
C LYS A 45 -24.11 11.37 -24.95
N SER A 46 -24.42 12.65 -25.13
CA SER A 46 -23.52 13.57 -25.84
C SER A 46 -22.22 13.79 -25.05
N GLU A 47 -21.13 14.10 -25.75
CA GLU A 47 -19.84 14.39 -25.10
C GLU A 47 -19.94 15.53 -24.08
N MET A 48 -20.72 16.57 -24.40
CA MET A 48 -20.97 17.70 -23.50
C MET A 48 -21.63 17.26 -22.18
N HIS A 49 -22.53 16.27 -22.24
CA HIS A 49 -23.15 15.69 -21.05
C HIS A 49 -22.11 14.98 -20.18
N TYR A 50 -21.25 14.15 -20.78
CA TYR A 50 -20.19 13.47 -20.03
C TYR A 50 -19.20 14.45 -19.38
N ILE A 51 -18.85 15.55 -20.05
CA ILE A 51 -17.99 16.60 -19.47
C ILE A 51 -18.67 17.27 -18.27
N ASN A 52 -19.96 17.61 -18.38
CA ASN A 52 -20.70 18.25 -17.29
C ASN A 52 -20.85 17.33 -16.08
N VAL A 53 -21.18 16.06 -16.29
CA VAL A 53 -21.21 15.05 -15.20
C VAL A 53 -19.81 14.91 -14.60
N GLY A 54 -18.76 14.90 -15.42
CA GLY A 54 -17.39 14.85 -14.96
C GLY A 54 -17.03 16.03 -14.03
N ARG A 55 -17.45 17.26 -14.36
CA ARG A 55 -17.25 18.44 -13.50
C ARG A 55 -17.99 18.32 -12.16
N ILE A 56 -19.20 17.77 -12.16
CA ILE A 56 -19.95 17.50 -10.92
C ILE A 56 -19.21 16.48 -10.06
N VAL A 57 -18.70 15.40 -10.65
CA VAL A 57 -17.93 14.37 -9.94
C VAL A 57 -16.68 14.96 -9.31
N ILE A 58 -15.96 15.86 -10.01
CA ILE A 58 -14.81 16.58 -9.45
C ILE A 58 -15.23 17.38 -8.21
N ALA A 59 -16.28 18.20 -8.32
CA ALA A 59 -16.76 19.01 -7.21
C ALA A 59 -17.18 18.15 -6.00
N VAL A 60 -17.92 17.06 -6.24
CA VAL A 60 -18.33 16.12 -5.19
C VAL A 60 -17.12 15.45 -4.53
N THR A 61 -16.13 15.04 -5.32
CA THR A 61 -14.92 14.39 -4.79
C THR A 61 -14.10 15.36 -3.94
N LEU A 62 -13.93 16.61 -4.39
CA LEU A 62 -13.21 17.64 -3.64
C LEU A 62 -13.94 18.00 -2.33
N LEU A 63 -15.26 18.20 -2.38
CA LEU A 63 -16.06 18.47 -1.19
C LEU A 63 -16.05 17.29 -0.21
N GLY A 64 -16.12 16.05 -0.70
CA GLY A 64 -15.98 14.85 0.11
C GLY A 64 -14.59 14.73 0.75
N GLY A 65 -13.54 15.11 0.03
CA GLY A 65 -12.18 15.21 0.57
C GLY A 65 -12.05 16.24 1.69
N ILE A 66 -12.62 17.44 1.50
CA ILE A 66 -12.68 18.48 2.54
C ILE A 66 -13.45 17.98 3.76
N GLY A 67 -14.60 17.34 3.55
CA GLY A 67 -15.37 16.73 4.64
C GLY A 67 -14.55 15.71 5.43
N THR A 68 -13.92 14.78 4.73
CA THR A 68 -13.04 13.76 5.35
C THR A 68 -11.90 14.40 6.13
N ALA A 69 -11.27 15.45 5.58
CA ALA A 69 -10.16 16.15 6.24
C ALA A 69 -10.58 16.82 7.57
N VAL A 70 -11.83 17.26 7.71
CA VAL A 70 -12.35 17.86 8.96
C VAL A 70 -12.64 16.79 10.02
N PHE A 71 -12.98 15.55 9.62
CA PHE A 71 -13.31 14.47 10.55
C PHE A 71 -12.12 13.59 10.95
N VAL A 72 -11.06 13.53 10.14
CA VAL A 72 -9.88 12.72 10.43
C VAL A 72 -9.00 13.41 11.48
N GLY A 73 -9.12 12.97 12.73
CA GLY A 73 -8.30 13.47 13.84
C GLY A 73 -6.86 12.92 13.88
N ASN A 74 -6.56 11.85 13.13
CA ASN A 74 -5.25 11.21 13.15
C ASN A 74 -4.83 10.70 11.76
N LEU A 75 -3.76 11.28 11.23
CA LEU A 75 -3.19 10.92 9.93
C LEU A 75 -2.64 9.48 9.91
N LEU A 76 -2.14 8.98 11.04
CA LEU A 76 -1.62 7.61 11.14
C LEU A 76 -2.69 6.57 10.87
N ASP A 77 -3.95 6.84 11.21
CA ASP A 77 -5.06 5.92 10.94
C ASP A 77 -5.36 5.84 9.45
N LEU A 78 -5.27 6.97 8.74
CA LEU A 78 -5.43 7.02 7.30
C LEU A 78 -4.31 6.26 6.58
N PHE A 79 -3.05 6.40 7.03
CA PHE A 79 -1.92 5.70 6.46
C PHE A 79 -2.04 4.17 6.55
N LYS A 80 -2.66 3.65 7.61
CA LYS A 80 -2.89 2.20 7.77
C LYS A 80 -3.74 1.66 6.61
N TYR A 81 -4.79 2.37 6.20
CA TYR A 81 -5.65 1.95 5.08
C TYR A 81 -5.04 2.27 3.71
N PHE A 82 -4.31 3.38 3.62
CA PHE A 82 -3.70 3.85 2.38
C PHE A 82 -2.73 2.83 1.77
N ILE A 83 -2.05 2.04 2.60
CA ILE A 83 -1.10 1.01 2.14
C ILE A 83 -1.83 -0.30 1.80
N SER A 84 -2.74 -0.76 2.67
CA SER A 84 -3.34 -2.10 2.55
C SER A 84 -4.39 -2.21 1.44
N ILE A 85 -5.18 -1.17 1.17
CA ILE A 85 -6.26 -1.22 0.16
C ILE A 85 -5.70 -1.33 -1.28
N PRO A 86 -4.72 -0.52 -1.72
CA PRO A 86 -4.12 -0.68 -3.03
C PRO A 86 -3.48 -2.06 -3.23
N ALA A 87 -2.91 -2.67 -2.19
CA ALA A 87 -2.30 -3.99 -2.27
C ALA A 87 -3.30 -5.08 -2.71
N ILE A 88 -4.59 -4.93 -2.37
CA ILE A 88 -5.67 -5.84 -2.80
C ILE A 88 -5.74 -5.92 -4.32
N PHE A 89 -5.63 -4.79 -5.01
CA PHE A 89 -5.77 -4.68 -6.47
C PHE A 89 -4.44 -4.72 -7.20
N GLY A 90 -3.35 -4.29 -6.56
CA GLY A 90 -2.01 -4.32 -7.13
C GLY A 90 -1.53 -5.75 -7.42
N ALA A 91 -1.79 -6.69 -6.52
CA ALA A 91 -1.40 -8.09 -6.70
C ALA A 91 -2.02 -8.75 -7.96
N PRO A 92 -3.35 -8.69 -8.20
CA PRO A 92 -3.93 -9.27 -9.41
C PRO A 92 -3.52 -8.51 -10.68
N ILE A 93 -3.33 -7.19 -10.64
CA ILE A 93 -2.83 -6.43 -11.80
C ILE A 93 -1.41 -6.90 -12.15
N TRP A 94 -0.53 -7.03 -11.18
CA TRP A 94 0.84 -7.47 -11.41
C TRP A 94 0.86 -8.90 -11.96
N LEU A 95 0.13 -9.84 -11.34
CA LEU A 95 0.02 -11.21 -11.82
C LEU A 95 -0.62 -11.31 -13.21
N ALA A 96 -1.56 -10.44 -13.57
CA ALA A 96 -2.16 -10.45 -14.90
C ALA A 96 -1.11 -10.21 -16.01
N PHE A 97 -0.09 -9.40 -15.75
CA PHE A 97 0.98 -9.14 -16.71
C PHE A 97 2.06 -10.21 -16.76
N VAL A 98 2.25 -11.00 -15.69
CA VAL A 98 3.37 -11.94 -15.58
C VAL A 98 2.97 -13.41 -15.56
N TRP A 99 1.70 -13.75 -15.30
CA TRP A 99 1.27 -15.13 -15.08
C TRP A 99 -0.05 -15.47 -15.78
N ARG A 100 0.03 -16.30 -16.82
CA ARG A 100 -1.11 -16.68 -17.68
C ARG A 100 -2.22 -17.42 -16.96
N ARG A 101 -1.91 -18.07 -15.83
CA ARG A 101 -2.89 -18.91 -15.13
C ARG A 101 -3.89 -18.08 -14.34
N LEU A 102 -3.64 -16.79 -14.07
CA LEU A 102 -4.52 -15.95 -13.26
C LEU A 102 -5.97 -15.97 -13.79
N THR A 103 -6.90 -16.38 -12.93
CA THR A 103 -8.31 -16.53 -13.32
C THR A 103 -9.17 -15.40 -12.76
N ARG A 104 -10.26 -15.06 -13.47
CA ARG A 104 -11.26 -14.08 -13.01
C ARG A 104 -11.82 -14.41 -11.62
N TRP A 105 -12.15 -15.67 -11.37
CA TRP A 105 -12.69 -16.11 -10.08
C TRP A 105 -11.68 -16.02 -8.95
N ALA A 106 -10.40 -16.29 -9.22
CA ALA A 106 -9.34 -16.08 -8.24
C ALA A 106 -9.27 -14.61 -7.80
N VAL A 107 -9.33 -13.67 -8.75
CA VAL A 107 -9.34 -12.24 -8.44
C VAL A 107 -10.57 -11.84 -7.64
N ILE A 108 -11.77 -12.24 -8.06
CA ILE A 108 -13.01 -11.87 -7.35
C ILE A 108 -13.00 -12.39 -5.91
N ILE A 109 -12.69 -13.68 -5.71
CA ILE A 109 -12.68 -14.30 -4.38
C ILE A 109 -11.58 -13.66 -3.51
N GLN A 110 -10.39 -13.44 -4.06
CA GLN A 110 -9.30 -12.77 -3.33
C GLN A 110 -9.69 -11.35 -2.91
N VAL A 111 -10.28 -10.55 -3.80
CA VAL A 111 -10.74 -9.19 -3.46
C VAL A 111 -11.75 -9.24 -2.32
N VAL A 112 -12.73 -10.15 -2.38
CA VAL A 112 -13.74 -10.30 -1.32
C VAL A 112 -13.09 -10.69 0.02
N ILE A 113 -12.19 -11.67 0.04
CA ILE A 113 -11.50 -12.11 1.25
C ILE A 113 -10.63 -10.99 1.83
N CYS A 114 -9.79 -10.36 1.01
CA CYS A 114 -8.91 -9.27 1.45
C CYS A 114 -9.70 -8.05 1.91
N PHE A 115 -10.77 -7.66 1.22
CA PHE A 115 -11.64 -6.57 1.66
C PHE A 115 -12.31 -6.90 3.00
N THR A 116 -12.71 -8.16 3.20
CA THR A 116 -13.27 -8.61 4.47
C THR A 116 -12.25 -8.49 5.61
N ILE A 117 -10.99 -8.91 5.38
CA ILE A 117 -9.93 -8.88 6.40
C ILE A 117 -9.42 -7.46 6.65
N TYR A 118 -9.25 -6.61 5.62
CA TYR A 118 -8.61 -5.30 5.77
C TYR A 118 -9.59 -4.17 6.09
N ALA A 119 -10.85 -4.30 5.67
CA ALA A 119 -11.86 -3.26 5.86
C ALA A 119 -13.00 -3.73 6.78
N ILE A 120 -13.66 -4.86 6.49
CA ILE A 120 -14.89 -5.23 7.21
C ILE A 120 -14.60 -5.64 8.65
N ILE A 121 -13.74 -6.64 8.89
CA ILE A 121 -13.46 -7.16 10.22
C ILE A 121 -12.87 -6.07 11.14
N PRO A 122 -11.85 -5.28 10.72
CA PRO A 122 -11.30 -4.22 11.55
C PRO A 122 -12.34 -3.19 11.98
N ASN A 123 -13.27 -2.83 11.09
CA ASN A 123 -14.29 -1.83 11.36
C ASN A 123 -15.49 -2.38 12.16
N LEU A 124 -15.85 -3.66 11.98
CA LEU A 124 -16.89 -4.29 12.78
C LEU A 124 -16.40 -4.64 14.18
N PHE A 125 -15.21 -5.22 14.33
CA PHE A 125 -14.73 -5.68 15.63
C PHE A 125 -14.36 -4.53 16.57
N GLN A 126 -14.00 -3.36 16.04
CA GLN A 126 -13.81 -2.15 16.84
C GLN A 126 -15.13 -1.52 17.32
N THR A 127 -16.28 -1.86 16.72
CA THR A 127 -17.59 -1.29 17.08
C THR A 127 -18.46 -2.24 17.90
N LEU A 128 -18.25 -3.55 17.77
CA LEU A 128 -19.04 -4.57 18.43
C LEU A 128 -18.50 -4.88 19.83
N ASP A 129 -19.33 -4.67 20.86
CA ASP A 129 -18.93 -4.88 22.26
C ASP A 129 -18.48 -6.32 22.53
N TRP A 130 -19.13 -7.32 21.92
CA TRP A 130 -18.75 -8.73 22.11
C TRP A 130 -17.31 -9.00 21.66
N ALA A 131 -16.79 -8.27 20.67
CA ALA A 131 -15.41 -8.42 20.20
C ALA A 131 -14.45 -7.60 21.07
N ARG A 132 -14.85 -6.37 21.44
CA ARG A 132 -14.04 -5.46 22.26
C ARG A 132 -13.77 -5.96 23.68
N TYR A 133 -14.66 -6.77 24.25
CA TYR A 133 -14.50 -7.32 25.60
C TYR A 133 -14.10 -8.81 25.62
N ASN A 134 -13.83 -9.42 24.47
CA ASN A 134 -13.47 -10.84 24.39
C ASN A 134 -12.03 -11.06 24.87
N GLU A 135 -11.84 -11.82 25.94
CA GLU A 135 -10.50 -12.10 26.50
C GLU A 135 -9.52 -12.69 25.48
N SER A 136 -10.00 -13.49 24.52
CA SER A 136 -9.17 -14.07 23.45
C SER A 136 -8.58 -13.01 22.50
N PHE A 137 -9.24 -11.86 22.39
CA PHE A 137 -8.83 -10.75 21.51
C PHE A 137 -8.04 -9.68 22.27
N LEU A 138 -8.01 -9.73 23.59
CA LEU A 138 -7.32 -8.77 24.47
C LEU A 138 -5.90 -9.21 24.83
N LEU A 139 -5.29 -10.04 23.98
CA LEU A 139 -3.90 -10.47 24.14
C LEU A 139 -2.95 -9.25 24.04
N GLU A 140 -2.03 -9.17 24.99
CA GLU A 140 -0.99 -8.14 25.04
C GLU A 140 0.39 -8.77 24.95
N THR A 141 1.36 -8.04 24.39
CA THR A 141 2.75 -8.48 24.33
C THR A 141 3.40 -8.44 25.71
N THR A 142 4.42 -9.27 25.93
CA THR A 142 5.22 -9.27 27.15
C THR A 142 6.02 -7.97 27.25
N PRO A 143 6.01 -7.27 28.41
CA PRO A 143 6.85 -6.12 28.62
C PRO A 143 8.32 -6.53 28.54
N LYS A 144 9.12 -5.76 27.81
CA LYS A 144 10.56 -6.00 27.65
C LYS A 144 11.34 -4.81 28.17
N THR A 145 12.22 -5.04 29.13
CA THR A 145 13.21 -4.04 29.56
C THR A 145 14.42 -4.16 28.65
N VAL A 146 14.71 -3.11 27.89
CA VAL A 146 15.89 -3.05 27.03
C VAL A 146 16.84 -2.00 27.57
N THR A 147 18.09 -2.37 27.79
CA THR A 147 19.15 -1.43 28.16
C THR A 147 19.57 -0.66 26.92
N VAL A 148 19.25 0.63 26.87
CA VAL A 148 19.63 1.52 25.76
C VAL A 148 20.81 2.37 26.22
N THR A 149 21.91 2.30 25.48
CA THR A 149 23.06 3.18 25.66
C THR A 149 22.74 4.55 25.05
N THR A 150 22.57 5.56 25.91
CA THR A 150 22.29 6.93 25.48
C THR A 150 23.36 7.88 26.00
N SER A 151 23.59 8.98 25.29
CA SER A 151 24.43 10.07 25.80
C SER A 151 23.71 10.76 26.96
N ALA A 152 24.40 10.91 28.08
CA ALA A 152 23.85 11.55 29.28
C ALA A 152 23.34 12.96 28.97
N LEU A 153 22.07 13.22 29.32
CA LEU A 153 21.47 14.54 29.29
C LEU A 153 21.79 15.30 30.58
N GLN A 154 21.51 16.60 30.60
CA GLN A 154 21.73 17.42 31.79
C GLN A 154 21.00 16.88 33.02
N GLU A 155 19.76 16.41 32.84
CA GLU A 155 18.97 15.75 33.89
C GLU A 155 19.63 14.47 34.46
N ASP A 156 20.47 13.78 33.68
CA ASP A 156 21.16 12.58 34.15
C ASP A 156 22.38 12.91 35.00
N VAL A 157 23.05 14.02 34.71
CA VAL A 157 24.17 14.52 35.51
C VAL A 157 23.65 15.09 36.83
N GLU A 158 22.55 15.85 36.78
CA GLU A 158 21.91 16.41 37.97
C GLU A 158 21.33 15.32 38.90
N ALA A 159 20.87 14.20 38.33
CA ALA A 159 20.42 13.03 39.09
C ALA A 159 21.56 12.09 39.55
N GLY A 160 22.82 12.43 39.28
CA GLY A 160 23.99 11.63 39.65
C GLY A 160 24.16 10.33 38.87
N ARG A 161 23.46 10.16 37.75
CA ARG A 161 23.54 8.99 36.87
C ARG A 161 24.70 9.06 35.87
N ALA A 162 25.35 10.22 35.73
CA ALA A 162 26.47 10.45 34.83
C ALA A 162 27.39 11.57 35.33
N ASP A 163 28.70 11.47 35.08
CA ASP A 163 29.66 12.50 35.53
C ASP A 163 29.66 13.77 34.66
N LYS A 164 29.35 13.64 33.36
CA LYS A 164 29.34 14.75 32.39
C LYS A 164 28.27 14.56 31.32
N ILE A 165 27.73 15.67 30.81
CA ILE A 165 26.82 15.66 29.67
C ILE A 165 27.55 15.03 28.49
N GLY A 166 26.92 14.03 27.86
CA GLY A 166 27.48 13.30 26.74
C GLY A 166 28.24 12.02 27.10
N THR A 167 28.44 11.67 28.38
CA THR A 167 28.97 10.33 28.71
C THR A 167 27.96 9.25 28.38
N SER A 168 28.47 8.13 27.86
CA SER A 168 27.65 6.96 27.51
C SER A 168 27.06 6.35 28.79
N ILE A 169 25.75 6.40 28.94
CA ILE A 169 25.03 5.78 30.07
C ILE A 169 24.06 4.72 29.58
N GLU A 170 24.02 3.62 30.31
CA GLU A 170 23.05 2.56 30.11
C GLU A 170 21.77 2.89 30.86
N LYS A 171 20.67 3.13 30.13
CA LYS A 171 19.36 3.35 30.72
C LYS A 171 18.47 2.15 30.43
N GLU A 172 17.82 1.64 31.47
CA GLU A 172 16.73 0.69 31.28
C GLU A 172 15.52 1.43 30.70
N HIS A 173 15.13 1.04 29.49
CA HIS A 173 13.91 1.52 28.85
C HIS A 173 12.90 0.38 28.80
N ILE A 174 11.81 0.52 29.57
CA ILE A 174 10.72 -0.46 29.60
C ILE A 174 9.84 -0.23 28.38
N ILE A 175 9.80 -1.22 27.48
CA ILE A 175 8.84 -1.24 26.38
C ILE A 175 7.51 -1.68 26.94
N ALA A 176 6.55 -0.74 26.98
CA ALA A 176 5.20 -1.00 27.44
C ALA A 176 4.52 -2.12 26.60
N PRO A 177 3.67 -2.95 27.22
CA PRO A 177 2.91 -3.96 26.50
C PRO A 177 2.04 -3.31 25.42
N ALA A 178 1.98 -3.93 24.25
CA ALA A 178 1.15 -3.51 23.14
C ALA A 178 0.03 -4.54 22.92
N GLY A 179 -1.16 -4.06 22.52
CA GLY A 179 -2.22 -4.96 22.08
C GLY A 179 -1.80 -5.73 20.83
N VAL A 180 -2.03 -7.03 20.82
CA VAL A 180 -1.69 -7.88 19.67
C VAL A 180 -2.77 -7.76 18.59
N PHE A 181 -4.03 -8.01 18.95
CA PHE A 181 -5.15 -7.96 18.02
C PHE A 181 -5.91 -6.63 18.02
N PHE A 182 -5.74 -5.78 19.02
CA PHE A 182 -6.26 -4.41 19.03
C PHE A 182 -5.11 -3.42 19.08
N GLU A 183 -5.33 -2.21 18.55
CA GLU A 183 -4.33 -1.14 18.60
C GLU A 183 -3.92 -0.78 20.03
N HIS A 184 -4.91 -0.74 20.93
CA HIS A 184 -4.71 -0.58 22.36
C HIS A 184 -5.58 -1.57 23.14
N VAL A 185 -5.06 -2.10 24.24
CA VAL A 185 -5.83 -2.81 25.25
C VAL A 185 -5.69 -2.00 26.52
N ALA A 186 -6.81 -1.55 27.06
CA ALA A 186 -6.85 -0.73 28.26
C ALA A 186 -7.98 -1.18 29.18
N ARG A 187 -8.01 -0.66 30.39
CA ARG A 187 -9.14 -0.86 31.31
C ARG A 187 -10.26 0.11 30.97
N ASP A 188 -11.50 -0.38 31.05
CA ASP A 188 -12.72 0.41 30.78
C ASP A 188 -12.83 1.62 31.72
N ASN A 189 -12.43 1.48 32.99
CA ASN A 189 -12.20 2.58 33.91
C ASN A 189 -10.69 2.67 34.27
N PRO A 190 -9.96 3.70 33.82
CA PRO A 190 -8.55 3.88 34.14
C PRO A 190 -8.25 4.01 35.64
N GLU A 191 -9.22 4.48 36.43
CA GLU A 191 -9.05 4.71 37.88
C GLU A 191 -9.36 3.47 38.72
N ASP A 192 -9.95 2.42 38.14
CA ASP A 192 -10.30 1.17 38.82
C ASP A 192 -9.47 -0.01 38.31
N PRO A 193 -8.45 -0.46 39.08
CA PRO A 193 -7.62 -1.62 38.73
C PRO A 193 -8.38 -2.95 38.63
N SER A 194 -9.66 -3.02 39.02
CA SER A 194 -10.50 -4.21 38.88
C SER A 194 -11.41 -4.17 37.65
N SER A 195 -11.49 -3.03 36.96
CA SER A 195 -12.39 -2.89 35.81
C SER A 195 -11.98 -3.80 34.65
N ARG A 196 -12.95 -4.20 33.83
CA ARG A 196 -12.72 -5.07 32.67
C ARG A 196 -11.74 -4.42 31.68
N LYS A 197 -10.96 -5.24 30.99
CA LYS A 197 -10.16 -4.80 29.85
C LYS A 197 -11.04 -4.66 28.62
N VAL A 198 -10.69 -3.72 27.76
CA VAL A 198 -11.39 -3.40 26.51
C VAL A 198 -10.38 -3.13 25.40
N GLY A 199 -10.69 -3.64 24.21
CA GLY A 199 -9.97 -3.36 22.98
C GLY A 199 -10.40 -1.99 22.44
N ILE A 200 -9.42 -1.13 22.17
CA ILE A 200 -9.62 0.24 21.70
C ILE A 200 -8.87 0.42 20.38
N GLY A 201 -9.55 1.03 19.42
CA GLY A 201 -9.02 1.30 18.08
C GLY A 201 -9.17 0.11 17.13
N ARG A 202 -8.39 0.16 16.05
CA ARG A 202 -8.50 -0.81 14.95
C ARG A 202 -8.17 -2.23 15.42
N PHE A 203 -8.99 -3.20 15.01
CA PHE A 203 -8.66 -4.62 15.16
C PHE A 203 -7.69 -5.08 14.05
N HIS A 204 -6.61 -5.77 14.42
CA HIS A 204 -5.58 -6.33 13.55
C HIS A 204 -5.98 -7.72 13.05
N ALA A 205 -6.97 -7.77 12.15
CA ALA A 205 -7.47 -9.01 11.56
C ALA A 205 -6.37 -9.84 10.87
N GLU A 206 -5.33 -9.19 10.34
CA GLU A 206 -4.19 -9.84 9.71
C GLU A 206 -3.42 -10.73 10.69
N ILE A 207 -3.11 -10.19 11.87
CA ILE A 207 -2.39 -10.89 12.93
C ILE A 207 -3.28 -11.99 13.52
N TRP A 208 -4.59 -11.75 13.60
CA TRP A 208 -5.56 -12.75 14.00
C TRP A 208 -5.64 -13.93 13.02
N VAL A 209 -5.66 -13.68 11.71
CA VAL A 209 -5.62 -14.77 10.71
C VAL A 209 -4.31 -15.54 10.81
N LEU A 210 -3.18 -14.86 11.03
CA LEU A 210 -1.88 -15.52 11.22
C LEU A 210 -1.81 -16.32 12.52
N SER A 211 -2.50 -15.92 13.58
CA SER A 211 -2.51 -16.68 14.84
C SER A 211 -3.21 -18.03 14.72
N TRP A 212 -4.08 -18.21 13.72
CA TRP A 212 -4.67 -19.52 13.39
C TRP A 212 -3.62 -20.55 12.96
N LEU A 213 -2.46 -20.09 12.49
CA LEU A 213 -1.30 -20.94 12.18
C LEU A 213 -0.45 -21.27 13.41
N SER A 214 -0.98 -21.04 14.62
CA SER A 214 -0.29 -21.25 15.90
C SER A 214 0.99 -20.42 16.07
N ILE A 215 1.05 -19.24 15.45
CA ILE A 215 2.15 -18.29 15.61
C ILE A 215 1.93 -17.50 16.91
N ASP A 216 2.88 -17.56 17.83
CA ASP A 216 2.85 -16.78 19.06
C ASP A 216 3.41 -15.36 18.86
N PHE A 217 2.55 -14.37 19.04
CA PHE A 217 2.89 -12.95 18.93
C PHE A 217 3.18 -12.29 20.28
N SER A 218 3.09 -13.01 21.39
CA SER A 218 3.23 -12.46 22.74
C SER A 218 4.60 -11.82 22.96
N ASN A 219 5.65 -12.27 22.28
CA ASN A 219 7.01 -11.74 22.43
C ASN A 219 7.38 -10.65 21.41
N PHE A 220 6.44 -10.21 20.57
CA PHE A 220 6.73 -9.22 19.53
C PHE A 220 6.72 -7.80 20.10
N THR A 221 7.48 -6.90 19.49
CA THR A 221 7.35 -5.45 19.75
C THR A 221 6.21 -4.87 18.91
N LYS A 222 5.71 -3.68 19.28
CA LYS A 222 4.71 -2.95 18.48
C LYS A 222 5.16 -2.77 17.01
N ALA A 223 6.44 -2.47 16.79
CA ALA A 223 6.98 -2.32 15.44
C ALA A 223 6.96 -3.64 14.67
N GLN A 224 7.34 -4.76 15.31
CA GLN A 224 7.30 -6.08 14.68
C GLN A 224 5.86 -6.48 14.31
N LEU A 225 4.87 -6.24 15.17
CA LEU A 225 3.46 -6.49 14.88
C LEU A 225 3.00 -5.71 13.63
N VAL A 226 3.36 -4.43 13.55
CA VAL A 226 3.04 -3.58 12.39
C VAL A 226 3.73 -4.09 11.13
N THR A 227 5.01 -4.48 11.21
CA THR A 227 5.74 -5.07 10.08
C THR A 227 5.10 -6.38 9.62
N THR A 228 4.71 -7.26 10.54
CA THR A 228 4.02 -8.51 10.21
C THR A 228 2.70 -8.25 9.50
N ARG A 229 1.93 -7.24 9.94
CA ARG A 229 0.71 -6.82 9.24
C ARG A 229 0.99 -6.39 7.81
N PHE A 230 1.96 -5.51 7.59
CA PHE A 230 2.30 -5.08 6.23
C PHE A 230 2.84 -6.21 5.35
N LEU A 231 3.58 -7.15 5.93
CA LEU A 231 4.04 -8.34 5.22
C LEU A 231 2.86 -9.24 4.81
N PHE A 232 1.88 -9.41 5.71
CA PHE A 232 0.63 -10.09 5.39
C PHE A 232 -0.09 -9.38 4.24
N ASP A 233 -0.29 -8.06 4.34
CA ASP A 233 -0.96 -7.25 3.32
C ASP A 233 -0.28 -7.38 1.95
N ALA A 234 1.05 -7.46 1.93
CA ALA A 234 1.83 -7.59 0.71
C ALA A 234 1.80 -8.99 0.10
N LEU A 235 1.83 -10.06 0.91
CA LEU A 235 2.01 -11.44 0.43
C LEU A 235 0.72 -12.24 0.35
N PHE A 236 -0.21 -12.02 1.28
CA PHE A 236 -1.44 -12.79 1.39
C PHE A 236 -2.33 -12.70 0.14
N PRO A 237 -2.50 -11.52 -0.51
CA PRO A 237 -3.21 -11.44 -1.78
C PRO A 237 -2.63 -12.37 -2.86
N PHE A 238 -1.29 -12.42 -3.01
CA PHE A 238 -0.64 -13.32 -3.97
C PHE A 238 -0.88 -14.78 -3.62
N LEU A 239 -0.75 -15.15 -2.33
CA LEU A 239 -1.01 -16.51 -1.88
C LEU A 239 -2.43 -16.97 -2.25
N LEU A 240 -3.44 -16.14 -1.97
CA LEU A 240 -4.82 -16.41 -2.35
C LEU A 240 -4.97 -16.54 -3.87
N LEU A 241 -4.38 -15.63 -4.64
CA LEU A 241 -4.45 -15.68 -6.09
C LEU A 241 -3.83 -16.97 -6.63
N PHE A 242 -2.66 -17.39 -6.16
CA PHE A 242 -2.06 -18.66 -6.57
C PHE A 242 -2.97 -19.83 -6.23
N VAL A 243 -3.34 -20.00 -4.94
CA VAL A 243 -4.14 -21.14 -4.47
C VAL A 243 -5.46 -21.23 -5.22
N ILE A 244 -6.23 -20.14 -5.29
CA ILE A 244 -7.55 -20.15 -5.92
C ILE A 244 -7.41 -20.34 -7.44
N SER A 245 -6.40 -19.74 -8.08
CA SER A 245 -6.14 -19.91 -9.51
C SER A 245 -5.75 -21.34 -9.90
N PHE A 246 -5.13 -22.10 -9.00
CA PHE A 246 -4.89 -23.53 -9.22
C PHE A 246 -6.17 -24.37 -9.10
N LEU A 247 -7.15 -23.92 -8.31
CA LEU A 247 -8.43 -24.60 -8.07
C LEU A 247 -9.52 -24.24 -9.08
N THR A 248 -9.43 -23.09 -9.73
CA THR A 248 -10.42 -22.61 -10.71
C THR A 248 -10.07 -23.02 -12.14
N LYS A 249 -11.07 -22.97 -13.03
CA LYS A 249 -10.87 -23.26 -14.46
C LYS A 249 -9.99 -22.18 -15.11
N PRO A 250 -8.94 -22.57 -15.86
CA PRO A 250 -8.07 -21.62 -16.54
C PRO A 250 -8.83 -20.85 -17.62
N VAL A 251 -8.34 -19.64 -17.92
CA VAL A 251 -8.86 -18.82 -19.04
C VAL A 251 -8.53 -19.49 -20.37
N TYR A 252 -9.39 -19.30 -21.36
CA TYR A 252 -9.20 -19.89 -22.69
C TYR A 252 -7.90 -19.39 -23.33
N LYS A 253 -7.20 -20.29 -24.01
CA LYS A 253 -5.84 -20.02 -24.51
C LYS A 253 -5.83 -18.89 -25.54
N GLU A 254 -6.80 -18.86 -26.46
CA GLU A 254 -6.86 -17.84 -27.51
C GLU A 254 -7.06 -16.42 -26.95
N ASP A 255 -7.87 -16.27 -25.89
CA ASP A 255 -8.06 -14.98 -25.23
C ASP A 255 -6.75 -14.49 -24.58
N LEU A 256 -6.01 -15.41 -23.96
CA LEU A 256 -4.71 -15.11 -23.34
C LEU A 256 -3.66 -14.79 -24.40
N ASP A 257 -3.58 -15.56 -25.49
CA ASP A 257 -2.66 -15.32 -26.60
C ASP A 257 -2.93 -13.95 -27.24
N ARG A 258 -4.21 -13.59 -27.42
CA ARG A 258 -4.60 -12.26 -27.91
C ARG A 258 -4.21 -11.15 -26.93
N PHE A 259 -4.45 -11.33 -25.63
CA PHE A 259 -4.10 -10.34 -24.61
C PHE A 259 -2.58 -10.10 -24.54
N TYR A 260 -1.79 -11.18 -24.40
CA TYR A 260 -0.33 -11.06 -24.33
C TYR A 260 0.28 -10.65 -25.66
N GLY A 261 -0.26 -11.11 -26.79
CA GLY A 261 0.14 -10.63 -28.12
C GLY A 261 0.00 -9.12 -28.23
N LYS A 262 -1.15 -8.57 -27.83
CA LYS A 262 -1.37 -7.11 -27.82
C LYS A 262 -0.42 -6.38 -26.87
N LEU A 263 -0.20 -6.93 -25.66
CA LEU A 263 0.69 -6.32 -24.67
C LEU A 263 2.14 -6.25 -25.15
N ARG A 264 2.57 -7.21 -25.96
CA ARG A 264 3.96 -7.34 -26.42
C ARG A 264 4.23 -6.68 -27.76
N THR A 265 3.20 -6.38 -28.55
CA THR A 265 3.34 -5.61 -29.78
C THR A 265 3.73 -4.17 -29.46
N PRO A 266 4.89 -3.68 -29.93
CA PRO A 266 5.26 -2.28 -29.78
C PRO A 266 4.31 -1.37 -30.54
N VAL A 267 4.04 -0.20 -30.00
CA VAL A 267 3.19 0.82 -30.64
C VAL A 267 3.81 1.25 -31.96
N GLN A 268 3.00 1.27 -33.00
CA GLN A 268 3.37 1.62 -34.36
C GLN A 268 3.06 3.10 -34.67
N PRO A 269 3.78 3.72 -35.63
CA PRO A 269 3.58 5.14 -35.97
C PRO A 269 2.23 5.45 -36.63
N THR A 270 1.61 4.49 -37.31
CA THR A 270 0.33 4.68 -38.01
C THR A 270 -0.69 3.61 -37.62
N PRO A 271 -2.00 3.92 -37.67
CA PRO A 271 -3.05 2.97 -37.35
C PRO A 271 -3.04 1.69 -38.21
N GLU A 272 -2.71 1.80 -39.50
CA GLU A 272 -2.69 0.66 -40.42
C GLU A 272 -1.54 -0.30 -40.09
N LEU A 273 -0.38 0.25 -39.69
CA LEU A 273 0.75 -0.55 -39.25
C LEU A 273 0.47 -1.22 -37.89
N GLU A 274 -0.22 -0.51 -37.00
CA GLU A 274 -0.65 -1.05 -35.70
C GLU A 274 -1.58 -2.25 -35.89
N GLU A 275 -2.61 -2.12 -36.74
CA GLU A 275 -3.56 -3.21 -37.04
C GLU A 275 -2.84 -4.43 -37.60
N LYS A 276 -1.94 -4.23 -38.57
CA LYS A 276 -1.15 -5.32 -39.15
C LYS A 276 -0.22 -5.99 -38.13
N ALA A 277 0.43 -5.22 -37.26
CA ALA A 277 1.33 -5.74 -36.24
C ALA A 277 0.57 -6.54 -35.16
N LEU A 278 -0.64 -6.10 -34.82
CA LEU A 278 -1.53 -6.80 -33.90
C LEU A 278 -2.08 -8.09 -34.51
N GLU A 279 -2.54 -8.07 -35.77
CA GLU A 279 -2.98 -9.28 -36.48
C GLU A 279 -1.87 -10.33 -36.54
N ASP A 280 -0.65 -9.92 -36.91
CA ASP A 280 0.52 -10.80 -36.90
C ASP A 280 0.82 -11.36 -35.50
N ALA A 281 0.63 -10.56 -34.43
CA ALA A 281 0.79 -11.02 -33.06
C ALA A 281 -0.31 -12.01 -32.61
N TYR A 282 -1.52 -11.87 -33.12
CA TYR A 282 -2.64 -12.76 -32.81
C TYR A 282 -2.53 -14.09 -33.56
N GLN A 283 -2.04 -14.08 -34.81
CA GLN A 283 -1.85 -15.28 -35.62
C GLN A 283 -0.59 -16.06 -35.22
N HIS A 284 0.45 -15.37 -34.75
CA HIS A 284 1.75 -15.96 -34.40
C HIS A 284 2.18 -15.65 -32.96
N PRO A 285 1.40 -16.04 -31.93
CA PRO A 285 1.75 -15.78 -30.52
C PRO A 285 3.06 -16.44 -30.08
N GLU A 286 3.48 -17.53 -30.74
CA GLU A 286 4.74 -18.23 -30.50
C GLU A 286 5.98 -17.38 -30.73
N LYS A 287 5.87 -16.29 -31.51
CA LYS A 287 7.00 -15.42 -31.83
C LYS A 287 7.63 -14.77 -30.60
N PHE A 288 6.83 -14.55 -29.55
CA PHE A 288 7.27 -13.95 -28.29
C PHE A 288 7.83 -14.98 -27.29
N GLU A 289 7.67 -16.27 -27.54
CA GLU A 289 8.08 -17.34 -26.61
C GLU A 289 9.60 -17.37 -26.41
N LYS A 290 10.37 -17.10 -27.47
CA LYS A 290 11.85 -17.05 -27.44
C LYS A 290 12.39 -15.92 -26.56
N ASP A 291 11.60 -14.85 -26.41
CA ASP A 291 11.97 -13.65 -25.67
C ASP A 291 11.61 -13.78 -24.18
N LYS A 292 10.92 -14.85 -23.78
CA LYS A 292 10.65 -15.18 -22.38
C LYS A 292 11.91 -15.59 -21.65
N LEU A 293 11.97 -15.23 -20.36
CA LEU A 293 12.98 -15.71 -19.42
C LEU A 293 12.79 -17.21 -19.12
N PHE A 294 11.54 -17.67 -19.07
CA PHE A 294 11.17 -19.07 -18.83
C PHE A 294 10.27 -19.64 -19.95
N PRO A 295 10.84 -19.98 -21.12
CA PRO A 295 10.08 -20.54 -22.23
C PRO A 295 9.39 -21.86 -21.86
N GLY A 296 8.19 -22.10 -22.41
CA GLY A 296 7.36 -23.28 -22.17
C GLY A 296 6.59 -23.25 -20.85
N THR A 297 6.71 -22.19 -20.06
CA THR A 297 5.99 -22.02 -18.79
C THR A 297 4.81 -21.07 -18.93
N GLN A 298 3.95 -21.03 -17.91
CA GLN A 298 2.84 -20.07 -17.81
C GLN A 298 3.31 -18.66 -17.39
N TRP A 299 4.62 -18.44 -17.25
CA TRP A 299 5.18 -17.15 -16.90
C TRP A 299 5.49 -16.32 -18.15
N GLU A 300 5.04 -15.08 -18.14
CA GLU A 300 5.17 -14.10 -19.22
C GLU A 300 6.26 -13.07 -18.92
N ILE A 301 7.28 -13.46 -18.16
CA ILE A 301 8.41 -12.60 -17.82
C ILE A 301 9.36 -12.57 -19.03
N MET A 302 9.57 -11.39 -19.61
CA MET A 302 10.47 -11.19 -20.75
C MET A 302 11.92 -11.05 -20.30
N LYS A 303 12.85 -11.42 -21.18
CA LYS A 303 14.26 -11.04 -21.04
C LYS A 303 14.38 -9.52 -21.15
N PRO A 304 15.22 -8.88 -20.32
CA PRO A 304 15.44 -7.44 -20.42
C PRO A 304 16.07 -7.12 -21.78
N SER A 305 15.52 -6.13 -22.48
CA SER A 305 16.09 -5.60 -23.70
C SER A 305 17.32 -4.73 -23.39
N MET A 306 18.12 -4.43 -24.41
CA MET A 306 19.23 -3.48 -24.25
C MET A 306 18.74 -2.08 -23.86
N GLN A 307 17.56 -1.68 -24.35
CA GLN A 307 16.94 -0.40 -23.97
C GLN A 307 16.59 -0.39 -22.49
N ASP A 308 16.04 -1.50 -21.96
CA ASP A 308 15.73 -1.63 -20.53
C ASP A 308 17.02 -1.53 -19.69
N LEU A 309 18.10 -2.16 -20.14
CA LEU A 309 19.38 -2.14 -19.43
C LEU A 309 20.01 -0.74 -19.41
N TYR A 310 20.01 -0.03 -20.54
CA TYR A 310 20.49 1.34 -20.61
C TYR A 310 19.61 2.29 -19.80
N GLY A 311 18.28 2.14 -19.87
CA GLY A 311 17.34 2.94 -19.09
C GLY A 311 17.50 2.72 -17.59
N PHE A 312 17.67 1.47 -17.17
CA PHE A 312 17.92 1.11 -15.77
C PHE A 312 19.27 1.67 -15.29
N GLY A 313 20.35 1.43 -16.04
CA GLY A 313 21.68 1.95 -15.70
C GLY A 313 21.73 3.47 -15.65
N GLY A 314 21.12 4.14 -16.64
CA GLY A 314 21.01 5.61 -16.67
C GLY A 314 20.22 6.17 -15.48
N SER A 315 19.14 5.49 -15.09
CA SER A 315 18.33 5.87 -13.93
C SER A 315 19.13 5.76 -12.62
N TRP A 316 19.91 4.69 -12.46
CA TRP A 316 20.81 4.54 -11.30
C TRP A 316 21.86 5.64 -11.23
N LEU A 317 22.48 5.98 -12.37
CA LEU A 317 23.45 7.08 -12.43
C LEU A 317 22.82 8.41 -12.01
N LEU A 318 21.60 8.70 -12.46
CA LEU A 318 20.89 9.92 -12.04
C LEU A 318 20.58 9.92 -10.54
N VAL A 319 20.14 8.79 -9.99
CA VAL A 319 19.90 8.66 -8.54
C VAL A 319 21.19 8.89 -7.75
N PHE A 320 22.30 8.26 -8.15
CA PHE A 320 23.60 8.48 -7.51
C PHE A 320 24.04 9.93 -7.61
N PHE A 321 23.80 10.59 -8.75
CA PHE A 321 24.10 12.00 -8.92
C PHE A 321 23.27 12.90 -7.98
N ILE A 322 21.97 12.67 -7.84
CA ILE A 322 21.11 13.41 -6.90
C ILE A 322 21.54 13.17 -5.46
N LEU A 323 21.81 11.91 -5.08
CA LEU A 323 22.32 11.58 -3.75
C LEU A 323 23.67 12.24 -3.46
N PHE A 324 24.55 12.29 -4.47
CA PHE A 324 25.82 13.01 -4.37
C PHE A 324 25.60 14.51 -4.15
N LEU A 325 24.70 15.16 -4.91
CA LEU A 325 24.38 16.58 -4.71
C LEU A 325 23.80 16.85 -3.32
N LEU A 326 22.91 16.00 -2.83
CA LEU A 326 22.37 16.10 -1.46
C LEU A 326 23.46 15.94 -0.42
N TRP A 327 24.35 14.95 -0.60
CA TRP A 327 25.50 14.74 0.28
C TRP A 327 26.44 15.95 0.30
N VAL A 328 26.71 16.55 -0.87
CA VAL A 328 27.50 17.79 -1.00
C VAL A 328 26.81 18.94 -0.27
N MET A 329 25.51 19.15 -0.49
CA MET A 329 24.74 20.21 0.17
C MET A 329 24.77 20.08 1.70
N VAL A 330 24.72 18.86 2.25
CA VAL A 330 24.76 18.61 3.69
C VAL A 330 26.17 18.80 4.28
N ASN A 331 27.23 18.54 3.51
CA ASN A 331 28.62 18.61 3.99
C ASN A 331 29.34 19.94 3.71
N ILE A 332 28.82 20.76 2.79
CA ILE A 332 29.30 22.14 2.64
C ILE A 332 28.74 22.95 3.82
N LYS A 333 29.61 23.23 4.79
CA LYS A 333 29.37 24.16 5.91
C LYS A 333 29.43 25.61 5.46
#